data_AF-A0ABD5R9W8-F1
#
_entry.id   AF-A0ABD5R9W8-F1
#
_cell.length_a   1.000
_cell.length_b   1.000
_cell.length_c   1.000
_cell.angle_alpha   90.00
_cell.angle_beta   90.00
_cell.angle_gamma   90.00
#
_symmetry.space_group_name_H-M   'P 1'
#
loop_
_entity.id
_entity.type
_entity.pdbx_description
1 polymer ?
#
loop_
_entity_poly.entity_id
_entity_poly.type
_entity_poly.pdbx_seq_one_letter_code
_entity_poly.pdbx_strand_id
1 'polypeptide(L)'
;MSETLDEDLYKRTQALLEPGEIELTGLIVHTDLSGREDLEMHELTVALNEVIYEHAGKGEAYIYAGNDDTNFSSNQFQGLTLGDDEFVWECQQLLREGTFDLVFYWEATADSEAIAEAVGELDHVDATTLVES
;
A
#
# COMPACT_ATOMS: atom_id res chain seq x y z
N MET A 1 -43.76 -3.65 0.46
CA MET A 1 -42.59 -2.85 0.03
C MET A 1 -41.68 -2.59 1.21
N SER A 2 -41.16 -3.67 1.82
CA SER A 2 -40.13 -3.61 2.87
C SER A 2 -39.15 -4.77 2.61
N GLU A 3 -39.68 -5.92 2.19
CA GLU A 3 -38.90 -7.10 1.77
C GLU A 3 -37.85 -6.79 0.69
N THR A 4 -38.16 -5.93 -0.29
CA THR A 4 -37.25 -5.55 -1.37
C THR A 4 -36.12 -4.61 -0.92
N LEU A 5 -36.35 -3.82 0.13
CA LEU A 5 -35.35 -2.89 0.67
C LEU A 5 -34.33 -3.63 1.54
N ASP A 6 -34.81 -4.63 2.31
CA ASP A 6 -33.96 -5.52 3.11
C ASP A 6 -33.09 -6.45 2.23
N GLU A 7 -33.61 -6.95 1.11
CA GLU A 7 -32.81 -7.76 0.17
C GLU A 7 -31.69 -6.96 -0.51
N ASP A 8 -31.91 -5.69 -0.83
CA ASP A 8 -30.90 -4.82 -1.44
C ASP A 8 -29.79 -4.47 -0.43
N LEU A 9 -30.17 -4.22 0.83
CA LEU A 9 -29.23 -4.01 1.93
C LEU A 9 -28.40 -5.28 2.20
N TYR A 10 -29.04 -6.44 2.21
CA TYR A 10 -28.39 -7.74 2.41
C TYR A 10 -27.39 -8.05 1.28
N LYS A 11 -27.76 -7.80 0.02
CA LYS A 11 -26.88 -7.98 -1.14
C LYS A 11 -25.69 -7.00 -1.13
N ARG A 12 -25.91 -5.72 -0.80
CA ARG A 12 -24.79 -4.76 -0.63
C ARG A 12 -23.86 -5.16 0.50
N THR A 13 -24.39 -5.71 1.59
CA THR A 13 -23.58 -6.18 2.71
C THR A 13 -22.82 -7.47 2.36
N GLN A 14 -23.44 -8.37 1.58
CA GLN A 14 -22.75 -9.55 1.06
C GLN A 14 -21.62 -9.19 0.10
N ALA A 15 -21.81 -8.20 -0.79
CA ALA A 15 -20.77 -7.75 -1.71
C ALA A 15 -19.55 -7.14 -0.98
N LEU A 16 -19.72 -6.67 0.26
CA LEU A 16 -18.62 -6.23 1.12
C LEU A 16 -17.91 -7.39 1.84
N LEU A 17 -18.51 -8.58 1.82
CA LEU A 17 -17.99 -9.81 2.44
C LEU A 17 -17.45 -10.80 1.40
N GLU A 18 -17.64 -10.52 0.11
CA GLU A 18 -16.97 -11.25 -0.95
C GLU A 18 -15.48 -10.89 -0.89
N PRO A 19 -14.57 -11.87 -0.73
CA PRO A 19 -13.14 -11.60 -0.82
C PRO A 19 -12.90 -10.90 -2.16
N GLY A 20 -12.17 -9.78 -2.12
CA GLY A 20 -11.86 -9.02 -3.33
C GLY A 20 -11.30 -9.94 -4.41
N GLU A 21 -11.61 -9.68 -5.68
CA GLU A 21 -11.18 -10.52 -6.81
C GLU A 21 -9.65 -10.61 -6.99
N ILE A 22 -8.89 -9.92 -6.14
CA ILE A 22 -7.44 -9.77 -6.19
C ILE A 22 -6.82 -10.26 -4.88
N GLU A 23 -5.93 -11.24 -4.98
CA GLU A 23 -5.06 -11.66 -3.89
C GLU A 23 -4.02 -10.55 -3.67
N LEU A 24 -3.89 -10.09 -2.42
CA LEU A 24 -2.96 -9.04 -2.05
C LEU A 24 -1.78 -9.64 -1.29
N THR A 25 -0.57 -9.16 -1.59
CA THR A 25 0.60 -9.38 -0.74
C THR A 25 0.93 -8.08 -0.04
N GLY A 26 1.17 -8.18 1.27
CA GLY A 26 1.61 -7.08 2.11
C GLY A 26 3.09 -7.18 2.49
N LEU A 27 3.70 -6.03 2.73
CA LEU A 27 5.06 -5.90 3.26
C LEU A 27 5.07 -4.84 4.36
N ILE A 28 5.55 -5.21 5.53
CA ILE A 28 5.83 -4.29 6.62
C ILE A 28 7.32 -3.94 6.57
N VAL A 29 7.63 -2.66 6.43
CA VAL A 29 8.99 -2.12 6.43
C VAL A 29 9.18 -1.39 7.76
N HIS A 30 10.04 -1.95 8.60
CA HIS A 30 10.44 -1.35 9.87
C HIS A 30 11.57 -0.36 9.61
N THR A 31 11.41 0.89 10.08
CA THR A 31 12.39 1.95 9.84
C THR A 31 12.96 2.52 11.14
N ASP A 32 14.14 3.14 11.05
CA ASP A 32 14.70 3.98 12.12
C ASP A 32 14.20 5.44 12.10
N LEU A 33 13.34 5.79 11.13
CA LEU A 33 12.87 7.15 10.91
C LEU A 33 11.83 7.58 11.94
N SER A 34 12.04 8.74 12.54
CA SER A 34 11.14 9.37 13.49
C SER A 34 10.12 10.29 12.82
N GLY A 35 9.08 10.66 13.57
CA GLY A 35 8.04 11.62 13.17
C GLY A 35 8.50 13.06 12.87
N ARG A 36 9.81 13.31 12.77
CA ARG A 36 10.40 14.62 12.40
C ARG A 36 11.22 14.57 11.12
N GLU A 37 11.42 13.38 10.58
CA GLU A 37 12.26 13.11 9.42
C GLU A 37 11.36 12.96 8.18
N ASP A 38 10.47 13.94 7.97
CA ASP A 38 9.49 13.94 6.87
C ASP A 38 10.14 13.87 5.48
N LEU A 39 11.32 14.47 5.31
CA LEU A 39 12.05 14.45 4.03
C LEU A 39 12.59 13.05 3.74
N GLU A 40 13.33 12.47 4.69
CA GLU A 40 13.86 11.11 4.59
C GLU A 40 12.74 10.07 4.42
N MET A 41 11.61 10.24 5.12
CA MET A 41 10.40 9.42 4.93
C MET A 41 9.84 9.53 3.51
N HIS A 42 9.81 10.73 2.94
CA HIS A 42 9.36 10.93 1.56
C HIS A 42 10.32 10.28 0.57
N GLU A 43 11.64 10.46 0.74
CA GLU A 43 12.68 9.86 -0.09
C GLU A 43 12.61 8.32 -0.06
N LEU A 44 12.44 7.73 1.12
CA LEU A 44 12.23 6.29 1.28
C LEU A 44 10.96 5.82 0.58
N THR A 45 9.85 6.57 0.70
CA THR A 45 8.59 6.23 0.00
C THR A 45 8.77 6.27 -1.52
N VAL A 46 9.58 7.20 -2.05
CA VAL A 46 9.93 7.25 -3.48
C VAL A 46 10.77 6.05 -3.89
N ALA A 47 11.81 5.69 -3.13
CA ALA A 47 12.63 4.52 -3.41
C ALA A 47 11.81 3.22 -3.39
N LEU A 48 10.91 3.08 -2.43
CA LEU A 48 9.97 1.95 -2.34
C LEU A 48 9.05 1.85 -3.56
N ASN A 49 8.54 2.99 -4.04
CA ASN A 49 7.74 3.04 -5.27
C ASN A 49 8.53 2.52 -6.48
N GLU A 50 9.78 2.93 -6.62
CA GLU A 50 10.65 2.49 -7.72
C GLU A 50 10.86 0.98 -7.70
N VAL A 51 11.21 0.42 -6.53
CA VAL A 51 11.41 -1.03 -6.36
C VAL A 51 10.12 -1.80 -6.71
N ILE A 52 8.99 -1.44 -6.11
CA ILE A 52 7.73 -2.17 -6.33
C ILE A 52 7.31 -2.09 -7.80
N TYR A 53 7.46 -0.92 -8.43
CA TYR A 53 7.15 -0.77 -9.85
C TYR A 53 8.02 -1.68 -10.74
N GLU A 54 9.34 -1.72 -10.53
CA GLU A 54 10.26 -2.57 -11.31
C GLU A 54 9.84 -4.04 -11.28
N HIS A 55 9.30 -4.51 -10.16
CA HIS A 55 8.84 -5.89 -9.98
C HIS A 55 7.36 -6.13 -10.34
N ALA A 56 6.50 -5.12 -10.31
CA ALA A 56 5.07 -5.24 -10.59
C ALA A 56 4.75 -5.38 -12.09
N GLY A 57 5.66 -5.01 -12.99
CA GLY A 57 5.50 -5.18 -14.44
C GLY A 57 4.42 -4.31 -15.09
N LYS A 58 3.89 -3.29 -14.38
CA LYS A 58 2.77 -2.45 -14.81
C LYS A 58 3.14 -1.13 -15.53
N GLY A 59 4.42 -0.85 -15.74
CA GLY A 59 4.87 0.45 -16.28
C GLY A 59 4.95 1.55 -15.21
N GLU A 60 5.62 2.66 -15.53
CA GLU A 60 5.99 3.72 -14.57
C GLU A 60 4.80 4.18 -13.72
N ALA A 61 5.04 4.38 -12.41
CA ALA A 61 4.02 4.78 -11.45
C ALA A 61 4.38 6.08 -10.71
N TYR A 62 3.38 6.90 -10.43
CA TYR A 62 3.51 8.09 -9.58
C TYR A 62 2.85 7.87 -8.22
N ILE A 63 3.33 8.62 -7.22
CA ILE A 63 2.81 8.57 -5.87
C ILE A 63 1.67 9.56 -5.72
N TYR A 64 0.48 9.05 -5.41
CA TYR A 64 -0.71 9.81 -5.07
C TYR A 64 -0.89 9.82 -3.55
N ALA A 65 -0.90 11.01 -2.94
CA ALA A 65 -0.97 11.16 -1.49
C ALA A 65 -2.40 11.22 -0.92
N GLY A 66 -3.45 11.15 -1.77
CA GLY A 66 -4.85 10.99 -1.37
C GLY A 66 -5.45 12.04 -0.43
N ASN A 67 -4.67 13.02 0.01
CA ASN A 67 -4.91 13.85 1.18
C ASN A 67 -6.02 14.91 0.97
N ASP A 68 -6.49 15.08 -0.26
CA ASP A 68 -7.66 15.87 -0.62
C ASP A 68 -8.96 15.02 -0.78
N ASP A 69 -8.89 13.69 -0.63
CA ASP A 69 -10.03 12.77 -0.74
C ASP A 69 -10.45 12.26 0.66
N THR A 70 -11.73 12.40 0.99
CA THR A 70 -12.28 11.98 2.30
C THR A 70 -12.23 10.49 2.55
N ASN A 71 -12.00 9.68 1.52
CA ASN A 71 -11.83 8.23 1.64
C ASN A 71 -10.39 7.83 2.04
N PHE A 72 -9.43 8.77 2.02
CA PHE A 72 -8.03 8.53 2.37
C PHE A 72 -7.66 9.18 3.70
N SER A 73 -6.86 8.46 4.48
CA SER A 73 -6.21 9.03 5.66
C SER A 73 -4.96 9.81 5.26
N SER A 74 -4.61 10.87 5.99
CA SER A 74 -3.46 11.75 5.65
C SER A 74 -2.09 11.08 5.68
N ASN A 75 -2.02 9.84 6.17
CA ASN A 75 -0.83 8.99 6.22
C ASN A 75 -0.91 7.81 5.23
N GLN A 76 -1.82 7.87 4.26
CA GLN A 76 -1.97 6.88 3.20
C GLN A 76 -1.49 7.44 1.86
N PHE A 77 -0.88 6.57 1.07
CA PHE A 77 -0.32 6.89 -0.25
C PHE A 77 -0.61 5.76 -1.21
N GLN A 78 -0.70 6.02 -2.51
CA GLN A 78 -0.88 4.99 -3.53
C GLN A 78 0.13 5.17 -4.66
N GLY A 79 0.60 4.07 -5.23
CA GLY A 79 1.27 4.05 -6.52
C GLY A 79 0.24 3.81 -7.62
N LEU A 80 0.12 4.76 -8.56
CA LEU A 80 -0.77 4.66 -9.71
C LEU A 80 0.05 4.74 -11.01
N THR A 81 -0.32 3.96 -12.02
CA THR A 81 0.36 4.01 -13.33
C THR A 81 0.18 5.37 -14.02
N LEU A 82 1.21 5.85 -14.72
CA LEU A 82 1.17 7.15 -15.42
C LEU A 82 0.15 7.24 -16.59
N GLY A 83 -0.30 6.10 -17.11
CA GLY A 83 -1.15 6.04 -18.30
C GLY A 83 -2.64 6.15 -17.99
N ASP A 84 -3.11 5.26 -17.11
CA ASP A 84 -4.54 5.03 -16.88
C ASP A 84 -4.91 5.08 -15.38
N ASP A 85 -3.99 5.56 -14.53
CA ASP A 85 -4.15 5.61 -13.06
C ASP A 85 -4.47 4.23 -12.44
N GLU A 86 -4.02 3.15 -13.07
CA GLU A 86 -4.23 1.79 -12.54
C GLU A 86 -3.44 1.58 -11.24
N PHE A 87 -4.07 0.91 -10.27
CA PHE A 87 -3.49 0.55 -8.98
C PHE A 87 -2.24 -0.33 -9.14
N VAL A 88 -1.16 0.08 -8.47
CA VAL A 88 0.08 -0.71 -8.35
C VAL A 88 0.28 -1.14 -6.91
N TRP A 89 0.21 -0.20 -5.96
CA TRP A 89 0.37 -0.47 -4.54
C TRP A 89 -0.30 0.60 -3.68
N GLU A 90 -0.51 0.29 -2.39
CA GLU A 90 -0.90 1.29 -1.40
C GLU A 90 -0.07 1.20 -0.11
N CYS A 91 0.35 2.38 0.29
CA CYS A 91 1.07 2.90 1.44
C CYS A 91 0.22 3.19 2.67
N GLN A 92 0.51 2.64 3.84
CA GLN A 92 0.14 3.27 5.11
C GLN A 92 1.36 3.47 6.03
N GLN A 93 1.57 4.71 6.47
CA GLN A 93 2.65 5.06 7.40
C GLN A 93 2.13 5.06 8.85
N LEU A 94 2.77 4.28 9.73
CA LEU A 94 2.34 4.09 11.12
C LEU A 94 3.45 4.50 12.09
N LEU A 95 3.27 5.61 12.81
CA LEU A 95 4.21 6.01 13.85
C LEU A 95 3.95 5.20 15.14
N ARG A 96 4.90 4.36 15.52
CA ARG A 96 4.85 3.51 16.72
C ARG A 96 6.16 3.58 17.48
N GLU A 97 6.08 3.68 18.80
CA GLU A 97 7.26 3.68 19.68
C GLU A 97 8.32 4.77 19.36
N GLY A 98 7.96 5.77 18.55
CA GLY A 98 8.84 6.87 18.14
C GLY A 98 9.36 6.79 16.71
N THR A 99 9.20 5.66 16.02
CA THR A 99 9.63 5.44 14.64
C THR A 99 8.48 4.98 13.74
N PHE A 100 8.66 5.03 12.42
CA PHE A 100 7.65 4.62 11.46
C PHE A 100 7.79 3.15 11.07
N ASP A 101 6.66 2.44 11.08
CA ASP A 101 6.45 1.25 10.27
C ASP A 101 5.69 1.64 9.02
N LEU A 102 6.17 1.23 7.84
CA LEU A 102 5.47 1.40 6.58
C LEU A 102 4.81 0.09 6.19
N VAL A 103 3.51 0.13 5.89
CA VAL A 103 2.76 -1.05 5.45
C VAL A 103 2.38 -0.86 4.00
N PHE A 104 2.94 -1.69 3.13
CA PHE A 104 2.65 -1.72 1.71
C PHE A 104 1.77 -2.91 1.36
N TYR A 105 0.94 -2.76 0.34
CA TYR A 105 0.18 -3.86 -0.27
C TYR A 105 0.07 -3.66 -1.77
N TRP A 106 0.16 -4.76 -2.52
CA TRP A 106 0.03 -4.82 -3.97
C TRP A 106 -0.63 -6.15 -4.38
N GLU A 107 -0.99 -6.29 -5.65
CA GLU A 107 -1.52 -7.55 -6.18
C GLU A 107 -0.45 -8.64 -6.17
N ALA A 108 -0.75 -9.82 -5.61
CA ALA A 108 0.17 -10.96 -5.40
C ALA A 108 0.76 -11.59 -6.68
N THR A 109 0.58 -10.95 -7.84
CA THR A 109 1.19 -11.32 -9.12
C THR A 109 2.66 -10.90 -9.23
N ALA A 110 3.11 -9.96 -8.40
CA ALA A 110 4.50 -9.50 -8.36
C ALA A 110 5.40 -10.46 -7.56
N ASP A 111 6.71 -10.42 -7.84
CA ASP A 111 7.71 -11.22 -7.12
C ASP A 111 7.97 -10.63 -5.72
N SER A 112 7.09 -10.97 -4.78
CA SER A 112 7.07 -10.40 -3.43
C SER A 112 8.34 -10.70 -2.62
N GLU A 113 9.00 -11.84 -2.87
CA GLU A 113 10.28 -12.17 -2.23
C GLU A 113 11.40 -11.27 -2.75
N ALA A 114 11.48 -11.05 -4.07
CA ALA A 114 12.46 -10.14 -4.66
C ALA A 114 12.23 -8.69 -4.21
N ILE A 115 10.97 -8.25 -4.12
CA ILE A 115 10.62 -6.93 -3.58
C ILE A 115 11.11 -6.80 -2.13
N ALA A 116 10.81 -7.77 -1.26
CA ALA A 116 11.21 -7.70 0.13
C ALA A 116 12.74 -7.67 0.31
N GLU A 117 13.48 -8.45 -0.50
CA GLU A 117 14.95 -8.44 -0.51
C GLU A 117 15.49 -7.07 -0.93
N ALA A 118 15.03 -6.53 -2.06
CA ALA A 118 15.47 -5.23 -2.57
C ALA A 118 15.14 -4.08 -1.61
N VAL A 119 13.96 -4.12 -0.97
CA VAL A 119 13.57 -3.14 0.05
C VAL A 119 14.46 -3.21 1.29
N GLY A 120 14.83 -4.42 1.71
CA GLY A 120 15.72 -4.62 2.85
C GLY A 120 17.14 -4.05 2.66
N GLU A 121 17.54 -3.74 1.42
CA GLU A 121 18.83 -3.12 1.09
C GLU A 121 18.78 -1.58 1.05
N LEU A 122 17.61 -0.97 1.22
CA LEU A 122 17.45 0.48 1.22
C LEU A 122 17.97 1.13 2.51
N ASP A 123 18.41 2.38 2.41
CA ASP A 123 18.74 3.18 3.58
C ASP A 123 17.50 3.37 4.47
N HIS A 124 17.72 3.47 5.78
CA HIS A 124 16.69 3.61 6.82
C HIS A 124 15.73 2.42 7.02
N VAL A 125 16.01 1.27 6.39
CA VAL A 125 15.27 0.02 6.61
C VAL A 125 16.03 -0.86 7.60
N ASP A 126 15.41 -1.18 8.74
CA ASP A 126 15.98 -2.07 9.75
C ASP A 126 15.59 -3.54 9.50
N ALA A 127 14.33 -3.75 9.09
CA ALA A 127 13.80 -5.08 8.79
C ALA A 127 12.55 -5.03 7.89
N THR A 128 12.30 -6.13 7.19
CA THR A 128 11.11 -6.32 6.35
C THR A 128 10.35 -7.58 6.76
N THR A 129 9.02 -7.51 6.80
CA THR A 129 8.15 -8.66 7.10
C THR A 129 7.08 -8.80 6.01
N LEU A 130 7.12 -9.90 5.25
CA LEU A 130 6.07 -10.25 4.29
C LEU A 130 4.81 -10.77 5.01
N VAL A 131 3.65 -10.37 4.51
CA VAL A 131 2.33 -10.75 5.02
C VAL A 131 1.47 -11.17 3.83
N GLU A 132 1.12 -12.45 3.77
CA GLU A 132 0.23 -12.99 2.73
C GLU A 132 -1.20 -13.08 3.29
N SER A 133 -2.20 -12.62 2.53
CA SER A 133 -3.62 -12.60 2.94
C SER A 133 -4.50 -13.45 2.04
#